data_AF-A0A562R230-F1
#
_entry.id   AF-A0A562R230-F1
#
_cell.length_a   1.000
_cell.length_b   1.000
_cell.length_c   1.000
_cell.angle_alpha   90.00
_cell.angle_beta   90.00
_cell.angle_gamma   90.00
#
_symmetry.space_group_name_H-M   'P 1'
#
loop_
_entity.id
_entity.type
_entity.pdbx_description
1 polymer ?
#
loop_
_entity_poly.entity_id
_entity_poly.type
_entity_poly.pdbx_seq_one_letter_code
_entity_poly.pdbx_strand_id
1 'polypeptide(L)'
;MQVPEAARASAALPAVFVICTVLAVANLCGWLFGIRQLVSMAPGLPAMVPVTALLSLLMAGGLWTSWRWPQRPFIATAGPAAVIALGLVIETCYLAGAAPGPFLLVQAGRESGYNLSSPVTAGMFIALGLASLLLARGAKVRTAQGIGLGVFLLALLNLTGYLFRDTSLFALLPGRGTSILTSLQVLLLAAGVLLLRPGSGLMAAMTGRSPSARIARRLLVSAFLVPVATGAALFASAQAGLFDMPSVLPLFAWLVVVLLLTIIWRFALQLRTVDLARAAARAELQAALEALRAEHDRKDIFLATLAHELRNPLAPVSAAADVLRLGGAASVEDRRRLGNVIGTQVGNIVDLVNDLLDVERITRGRLALDRQVLDIREPIAGAFE
;
A
#
# COMPACT_ATOMS: atom_id res chain seq x y z
N MET A 1 14.38 9.79 2.84
CA MET A 1 13.25 10.67 3.22
C MET A 1 12.01 10.27 2.44
N GLN A 2 11.25 9.28 2.92
CA GLN A 2 9.95 8.91 2.35
C GLN A 2 8.86 9.60 3.16
N VAL A 3 8.15 10.58 2.58
CA VAL A 3 6.88 11.03 3.15
C VAL A 3 5.99 9.78 3.26
N PRO A 4 5.49 9.40 4.46
CA PRO A 4 4.87 8.10 4.63
C PRO A 4 3.62 8.02 3.76
N GLU A 5 3.53 7.01 2.90
CA GLU A 5 2.49 6.84 1.87
C GLU A 5 1.06 6.90 2.44
N ALA A 6 0.90 6.55 3.72
CA ALA A 6 -0.33 6.71 4.49
C ALA A 6 -0.82 8.17 4.60
N ALA A 7 0.09 9.16 4.60
CA ALA A 7 -0.25 10.57 4.68
C ALA A 7 -0.90 11.11 3.40
N ARG A 8 -0.67 10.48 2.24
CA ARG A 8 -1.31 10.89 0.98
C ARG A 8 -2.73 10.36 0.84
N ALA A 9 -2.99 9.13 1.27
CA ALA A 9 -4.34 8.56 1.24
C ALA A 9 -5.28 9.30 2.21
N SER A 10 -4.77 9.75 3.36
CA SER A 10 -5.54 10.57 4.30
C SER A 10 -5.69 12.03 3.85
N ALA A 11 -5.00 12.48 2.79
CA ALA A 11 -5.14 13.83 2.24
C ALA A 11 -6.52 14.09 1.59
N ALA A 12 -7.31 13.04 1.34
CA ALA A 12 -8.70 13.18 0.88
C ALA A 12 -9.68 13.51 2.02
N LEU A 13 -9.31 13.30 3.29
CA LEU A 13 -10.21 13.52 4.44
C LEU A 13 -10.69 14.96 4.60
N PRO A 14 -9.84 16.00 4.39
CA PRO A 14 -10.32 17.38 4.35
C PRO A 14 -11.41 17.61 3.31
N ALA A 15 -11.27 17.03 2.11
CA ALA A 15 -12.27 17.17 1.06
C ALA A 15 -13.58 16.46 1.43
N VAL A 16 -13.50 15.24 1.99
CA VAL A 16 -14.68 14.52 2.50
C VAL A 16 -15.39 15.33 3.58
N PHE A 17 -14.65 15.90 4.53
CA PHE A 17 -15.19 16.76 5.57
C PHE A 17 -15.93 17.97 4.97
N VAL A 18 -15.26 18.75 4.12
CA VAL A 18 -15.85 19.95 3.50
C VAL A 18 -17.11 19.61 2.72
N ILE A 19 -17.08 18.57 1.88
CA ILE A 19 -18.22 18.17 1.05
C ILE A 19 -19.41 17.75 1.93
N CYS A 20 -19.19 16.87 2.91
CA CYS A 20 -20.27 16.41 3.80
C CYS A 20 -20.83 17.55 4.64
N THR A 21 -19.98 18.44 5.15
CA THR A 21 -20.39 19.62 5.92
C THR A 21 -21.23 20.57 5.06
N VAL A 22 -20.79 20.90 3.84
CA VAL A 22 -21.53 21.77 2.92
C VAL A 22 -22.89 21.15 2.59
N LEU A 23 -22.94 19.87 2.23
CA LEU A 23 -24.20 19.18 1.91
C LEU A 23 -25.16 19.17 3.11
N ALA A 24 -24.65 18.94 4.32
CA ALA A 24 -25.49 18.87 5.51
C ALA A 24 -25.99 20.26 5.96
N VAL A 25 -25.12 21.29 5.92
CA VAL A 25 -25.54 22.67 6.20
C VAL A 25 -26.55 23.15 5.16
N ALA A 26 -26.30 22.89 3.87
CA ALA A 26 -27.23 23.22 2.80
C ALA A 26 -28.60 22.57 3.04
N ASN A 27 -28.63 21.29 3.41
CA ASN A 27 -29.87 20.60 3.76
C ASN A 27 -30.60 21.24 4.95
N LEU A 28 -29.89 21.61 6.01
CA LEU A 28 -30.48 22.30 7.17
C LEU A 28 -31.04 23.68 6.79
N CYS A 29 -30.31 24.46 5.99
CA CYS A 29 -30.79 25.72 5.43
C CYS A 29 -32.03 25.50 4.55
N GLY A 30 -32.06 24.43 3.77
CA GLY A 30 -33.21 24.03 2.96
C GLY A 30 -34.49 23.86 3.79
N TRP A 31 -34.39 23.21 4.94
CA TRP A 31 -35.50 23.09 5.88
C TRP A 31 -35.84 24.41 6.58
N LEU A 32 -34.83 25.19 6.98
CA LEU A 32 -35.04 26.46 7.71
C LEU A 32 -35.73 27.53 6.83
N PHE A 33 -35.37 27.59 5.55
CA PHE A 33 -35.87 28.59 4.60
C PHE A 33 -36.94 28.05 3.65
N GLY A 34 -37.34 26.78 3.77
CA GLY A 34 -38.34 26.15 2.90
C GLY A 34 -37.87 25.92 1.44
N ILE A 35 -36.56 25.83 1.20
CA ILE A 35 -35.97 25.67 -0.14
C ILE A 35 -35.89 24.17 -0.49
N ARG A 36 -36.84 23.68 -1.29
CA ARG A 36 -36.98 22.24 -1.60
C ARG A 36 -35.79 21.64 -2.34
N GLN A 37 -35.10 22.43 -3.18
CA GLN A 37 -33.94 21.99 -3.98
C GLN A 37 -32.73 21.62 -3.12
N LEU A 38 -32.64 22.15 -1.90
CA LEU A 38 -31.55 21.85 -0.97
C LEU A 38 -31.80 20.58 -0.16
N VAL A 39 -33.03 20.08 -0.15
CA VAL A 39 -33.44 18.93 0.67
C VAL A 39 -33.70 17.68 -0.20
N SER A 40 -33.97 17.85 -1.50
CA SER A 40 -34.15 16.75 -2.44
C SER A 40 -33.55 17.10 -3.80
N MET A 41 -32.92 16.11 -4.46
CA MET A 41 -32.25 16.31 -5.75
C MET A 41 -33.22 16.50 -6.92
N ALA A 42 -34.44 15.95 -6.86
CA ALA A 42 -35.42 16.11 -7.92
C ALA A 42 -36.87 16.07 -7.36
N PRO A 43 -37.84 16.69 -8.06
CA PRO A 43 -39.25 16.57 -7.70
C PRO A 43 -39.69 15.10 -7.63
N GLY A 44 -40.42 14.75 -6.56
CA GLY A 44 -40.91 13.38 -6.33
C GLY A 44 -39.92 12.43 -5.64
N LEU A 45 -38.65 12.82 -5.46
CA LEU A 45 -37.68 12.03 -4.69
C LEU A 45 -37.76 12.33 -3.18
N PRO A 46 -37.48 11.34 -2.32
CA PRO A 46 -37.44 11.53 -0.87
C PRO A 46 -36.46 12.63 -0.45
N ALA A 47 -36.89 13.44 0.49
CA ALA A 47 -36.12 14.55 1.04
C ALA A 47 -35.23 14.06 2.20
N MET A 48 -34.01 14.62 2.33
CA MET A 48 -33.13 14.32 3.47
C MET A 48 -33.61 15.05 4.73
N VAL A 49 -33.94 14.28 5.76
CA VAL A 49 -34.53 14.79 7.01
C VAL A 49 -33.48 15.58 7.83
N PRO A 50 -33.86 16.64 8.58
CA PRO A 50 -32.90 17.48 9.31
C PRO A 50 -32.00 16.72 10.28
N VAL A 51 -32.56 15.74 11.01
CA VAL A 51 -31.80 14.94 11.97
C VAL A 51 -30.71 14.10 11.28
N THR A 52 -30.94 13.65 10.05
CA THR A 52 -29.92 12.96 9.24
C THR A 52 -28.77 13.90 8.88
N ALA A 53 -29.07 15.16 8.58
CA ALA A 53 -28.04 16.16 8.29
C ALA A 53 -27.22 16.49 9.55
N LEU A 54 -27.86 16.56 10.71
CA LEU A 54 -27.18 16.71 11.99
C LEU A 54 -26.24 15.52 12.29
N LEU A 55 -26.71 14.28 12.14
CA LEU A 55 -25.87 13.08 12.28
C LEU A 55 -24.66 13.13 11.35
N SER A 56 -24.87 13.59 10.11
CA SER A 56 -23.79 13.72 9.13
C SER A 56 -22.77 14.78 9.51
N LEU A 57 -23.18 15.93 10.04
CA LEU A 57 -22.29 16.98 10.54
C LEU A 57 -21.46 16.50 11.72
N LEU A 58 -22.09 15.84 12.69
CA LEU A 58 -21.41 15.29 13.87
C LEU A 58 -20.37 14.25 13.45
N MET A 59 -20.73 13.37 12.51
CA MET A 59 -19.82 12.35 11.98
C MET A 59 -18.65 12.98 11.19
N ALA A 60 -18.92 13.95 10.32
CA ALA A 60 -17.89 14.67 9.56
C ALA A 60 -16.90 15.38 10.51
N GLY A 61 -17.40 16.09 11.53
CA GLY A 61 -16.57 16.73 12.56
C GLY A 61 -15.77 15.71 13.38
N GLY A 62 -16.35 14.55 13.68
CA GLY A 62 -15.66 13.42 14.30
C GLY A 62 -14.49 12.90 13.48
N LEU A 63 -14.67 12.75 12.17
CA LEU A 63 -13.59 12.35 11.25
C LEU A 63 -12.50 13.41 11.15
N TRP A 64 -12.89 14.69 11.05
CA TRP A 64 -11.95 15.81 10.99
C TRP A 64 -11.06 15.87 12.24
N THR A 65 -11.67 15.82 13.43
CA THR A 65 -10.94 15.86 14.70
C THR A 65 -10.04 14.64 14.88
N SER A 66 -10.52 13.46 14.50
CA SER A 66 -9.73 12.21 14.51
C SER A 66 -8.52 12.26 13.58
N TRP A 67 -8.63 12.94 12.44
CA TRP A 67 -7.55 13.12 11.48
C TRP A 67 -6.58 14.24 11.90
N ARG A 68 -7.10 15.40 12.32
CA ARG A 68 -6.32 16.61 12.65
C ARG A 68 -5.55 16.48 13.95
N TRP A 69 -6.13 15.81 14.95
CA TRP A 69 -5.58 15.68 16.29
C TRP A 69 -5.59 14.22 16.79
N PRO A 70 -4.84 13.31 16.14
CA PRO A 70 -4.83 11.90 16.49
C PRO A 70 -4.29 11.63 17.91
N GLN A 71 -3.53 12.56 18.48
CA GLN A 71 -2.97 12.48 19.84
C GLN A 71 -3.98 12.84 20.94
N ARG A 72 -5.16 13.36 20.59
CA ARG A 72 -6.21 13.80 21.54
C ARG A 72 -7.45 12.92 21.41
N PRO A 73 -7.43 11.68 21.96
CA PRO A 73 -8.50 10.71 21.74
C PRO A 73 -9.85 11.22 22.28
N PHE A 74 -9.86 11.98 23.36
CA PHE A 74 -11.10 12.56 23.92
C PHE A 74 -11.86 13.40 22.88
N ILE A 75 -11.17 14.32 22.21
CA ILE A 75 -11.76 15.20 21.18
C ILE A 75 -12.18 14.37 19.95
N ALA A 76 -11.33 13.43 19.53
CA ALA A 76 -11.60 12.54 18.39
C ALA A 76 -12.83 11.63 18.61
N THR A 77 -13.15 11.29 19.86
CA THR A 77 -14.29 10.41 20.20
C THR A 77 -15.61 11.12 20.42
N ALA A 78 -15.62 12.44 20.65
CA ALA A 78 -16.83 13.19 21.01
C ALA A 78 -17.89 13.15 19.89
N GLY A 79 -17.49 13.44 18.64
CA GLY A 79 -18.39 13.40 17.48
C GLY A 79 -18.99 12.00 17.25
N PRO A 80 -18.17 10.94 17.10
CA PRO A 80 -18.67 9.57 16.94
C PRO A 80 -19.56 9.09 18.10
N ALA A 81 -19.26 9.46 19.34
CA ALA A 81 -20.10 9.13 20.49
C ALA A 81 -21.47 9.84 20.43
N ALA A 82 -21.50 11.12 20.04
CA ALA A 82 -22.75 11.86 19.85
C ALA A 82 -23.61 11.26 18.72
N VAL A 83 -22.98 10.81 17.63
CA VAL A 83 -23.67 10.11 16.52
C VAL A 83 -24.31 8.81 17.01
N ILE A 84 -23.60 8.01 17.81
CA ILE A 84 -24.16 6.77 18.38
C ILE A 84 -25.32 7.08 19.31
N ALA A 85 -25.16 8.04 20.23
CA ALA A 85 -26.21 8.40 21.19
C ALA A 85 -27.48 8.87 20.46
N LEU A 86 -27.34 9.79 19.50
CA LEU A 86 -28.48 10.28 18.72
C LEU A 86 -29.09 9.20 17.83
N GLY A 87 -28.28 8.32 17.23
CA GLY A 87 -28.76 7.17 16.46
C GLY A 87 -29.57 6.19 17.31
N LEU A 88 -29.10 5.87 18.53
CA LEU A 88 -29.83 5.01 19.47
C LEU A 88 -31.14 5.65 19.91
N VAL A 89 -31.16 6.97 20.14
CA VAL A 89 -32.41 7.70 20.42
C VAL A 89 -33.41 7.51 19.26
N ILE A 90 -32.96 7.65 18.00
CA ILE A 90 -33.82 7.43 16.83
C ILE A 90 -34.39 6.00 16.81
N GLU A 91 -33.55 4.99 16.99
CA GLU A 91 -34.00 3.59 17.03
C GLU A 91 -35.01 3.34 18.16
N THR A 92 -34.76 3.89 19.36
CA THR A 92 -35.71 3.76 20.47
C THR A 92 -37.05 4.44 20.20
N CYS A 93 -37.07 5.56 19.48
CA CYS A 93 -38.32 6.21 19.06
C CYS A 93 -39.13 5.32 18.11
N TYR A 94 -38.47 4.63 17.18
CA TYR A 94 -39.14 3.65 16.30
C TYR A 94 -39.69 2.46 17.07
N LEU A 95 -38.93 1.92 18.03
CA LEU A 95 -39.38 0.82 18.88
C LEU A 95 -40.55 1.21 19.79
N ALA A 96 -40.54 2.44 20.30
CA ALA A 96 -41.59 2.97 21.17
C ALA A 96 -42.84 3.44 20.38
N GLY A 97 -42.75 3.56 19.05
CA GLY A 97 -43.83 4.10 18.21
C GLY A 97 -44.17 5.56 18.50
N ALA A 98 -43.27 6.31 19.16
CA ALA A 98 -43.48 7.69 19.58
C ALA A 98 -42.22 8.52 19.37
N ALA A 99 -42.37 9.75 18.87
CA ALA A 99 -41.28 10.68 18.69
C ALA A 99 -41.39 11.87 19.66
N PRO A 100 -40.29 12.29 20.30
CA PRO A 100 -40.27 13.50 21.12
C PRO A 100 -40.61 14.75 20.30
N GLY A 101 -41.17 15.78 20.95
CA GLY A 101 -41.57 17.06 20.33
C GLY A 101 -40.59 17.66 19.30
N PRO A 102 -39.28 17.73 19.57
CA PRO A 102 -38.29 18.26 18.61
C PRO A 102 -38.17 17.46 17.29
N PHE A 103 -38.67 16.23 17.24
CA PHE A 103 -38.66 15.35 16.07
C PHE A 103 -40.05 15.24 15.41
N LEU A 104 -41.04 16.01 15.88
CA LEU A 104 -42.36 16.11 15.27
C LEU A 104 -42.40 17.34 14.36
N LEU A 105 -42.81 17.14 13.10
CA LEU A 105 -43.16 18.24 12.20
C LEU A 105 -44.67 18.47 12.29
N VAL A 106 -45.06 19.65 12.78
CA VAL A 106 -46.41 20.17 12.54
C VAL A 106 -46.32 21.03 11.28
N GLN A 107 -46.58 20.43 10.11
CA GLN A 107 -46.76 21.18 8.87
C GLN A 107 -48.26 21.28 8.57
N ALA A 108 -48.76 22.50 8.40
CA ALA A 108 -50.18 22.75 8.16
C ALA A 108 -50.66 22.02 6.89
N GLY A 109 -51.52 21.01 7.06
CA GLY A 109 -52.36 20.47 5.99
C GLY A 109 -51.92 19.17 5.31
N ARG A 110 -50.87 18.46 5.74
CA ARG A 110 -50.59 17.08 5.29
C ARG A 110 -50.16 16.19 6.44
N GLU A 111 -50.59 14.93 6.37
CA GLU A 111 -50.54 13.89 7.40
C GLU A 111 -49.23 13.81 8.18
N SER A 112 -49.38 13.54 9.48
CA SER A 112 -48.33 13.36 10.50
C SER A 112 -47.20 12.43 10.02
N GLY A 113 -46.04 13.01 9.71
CA GLY A 113 -44.81 12.28 9.43
C GLY A 113 -43.75 12.52 10.50
N TYR A 114 -43.07 11.47 10.93
CA TYR A 114 -41.92 11.56 11.82
C TYR A 114 -40.73 12.23 11.13
N ASN A 115 -40.12 13.23 11.78
CA ASN A 115 -38.90 13.89 11.33
C ASN A 115 -37.66 13.08 11.75
N LEU A 116 -37.75 11.75 11.62
CA LEU A 116 -36.71 10.80 11.99
C LEU A 116 -36.04 10.21 10.76
N SER A 117 -34.73 9.97 10.86
CA SER A 117 -34.01 9.13 9.90
C SER A 117 -34.60 7.71 9.95
N SER A 118 -34.72 7.02 8.83
CA SER A 118 -35.17 5.62 8.85
C SER A 118 -34.28 4.76 9.76
N PRO A 119 -34.80 3.66 10.35
CA PRO A 119 -34.02 2.76 11.21
C PRO A 119 -32.73 2.30 10.52
N VAL A 120 -32.84 1.88 9.26
CA VAL A 120 -31.67 1.48 8.45
C VAL A 120 -30.61 2.59 8.38
N THR A 121 -31.02 3.85 8.20
CA THR A 121 -30.10 5.00 8.17
C THR A 121 -29.48 5.24 9.54
N ALA A 122 -30.27 5.21 10.61
CA ALA A 122 -29.78 5.37 11.97
C ALA A 122 -28.75 4.28 12.33
N GLY A 123 -29.05 3.02 12.01
CA GLY A 123 -28.14 1.89 12.13
C GLY A 123 -26.82 2.08 11.37
N MET A 124 -26.85 2.60 10.13
CA MET A 124 -25.62 2.92 9.40
C MET A 124 -24.77 4.00 10.10
N PHE A 125 -25.39 5.05 10.64
CA PHE A 125 -24.68 6.08 11.40
C PHE A 125 -24.11 5.55 12.72
N ILE A 126 -24.86 4.72 13.45
CA ILE A 126 -24.36 4.04 14.66
C ILE A 126 -23.14 3.19 14.30
N ALA A 127 -23.22 2.40 13.23
CA ALA A 127 -22.12 1.56 12.76
C ALA A 127 -20.87 2.39 12.38
N LEU A 128 -21.04 3.52 11.67
CA LEU A 128 -19.95 4.45 11.37
C LEU A 128 -19.36 5.07 12.64
N GLY A 129 -20.19 5.48 13.60
CA GLY A 129 -19.76 5.98 14.89
C GLY A 129 -18.92 4.96 15.65
N LEU A 130 -19.36 3.70 15.71
CA LEU A 130 -18.63 2.60 16.36
C LEU A 130 -17.29 2.34 15.67
N ALA A 131 -17.27 2.29 14.34
CA ALA A 131 -16.04 2.14 13.57
C ALA A 131 -15.06 3.28 13.84
N SER A 132 -15.53 4.53 13.85
CA SER A 132 -14.69 5.69 14.11
C SER A 132 -14.18 5.73 15.56
N LEU A 133 -14.98 5.33 16.55
CA LEU A 133 -14.53 5.20 17.95
C LEU A 133 -13.39 4.18 18.10
N LEU A 134 -13.52 3.02 17.45
CA LEU A 134 -12.49 1.98 17.47
C LEU A 134 -11.18 2.51 16.84
N LEU A 135 -11.26 3.22 15.72
CA LEU A 135 -10.10 3.81 15.05
C LEU A 135 -9.46 4.96 15.83
N ALA A 136 -10.26 5.80 16.49
CA ALA A 136 -9.78 6.89 17.34
C ALA A 136 -8.98 6.36 18.54
N ARG A 137 -9.38 5.20 19.09
CA ARG A 137 -8.67 4.50 20.17
C ARG A 137 -7.53 3.60 19.69
N GLY A 138 -7.29 3.50 18.38
CA GLY A 138 -6.27 2.61 17.81
C GLY A 138 -6.56 1.11 17.99
N ALA A 139 -7.79 0.74 18.35
CA ALA A 139 -8.17 -0.64 18.66
C ALA A 139 -8.90 -1.30 17.49
N LYS A 140 -8.71 -2.62 17.32
CA LYS A 140 -9.46 -3.47 16.37
C LYS A 140 -9.61 -2.85 14.96
N VAL A 141 -8.53 -2.31 14.40
CA VAL A 141 -8.54 -1.56 13.12
C VAL A 141 -9.20 -2.35 11.98
N ARG A 142 -8.94 -3.66 11.88
CA ARG A 142 -9.57 -4.53 10.86
C ARG A 142 -11.08 -4.61 11.02
N THR A 143 -11.57 -4.76 12.25
CA THR A 143 -13.02 -4.80 12.55
C THR A 143 -13.67 -3.47 12.20
N ALA A 144 -13.05 -2.35 12.60
CA ALA A 144 -13.57 -1.03 12.31
C ALA A 144 -13.66 -0.75 10.80
N GLN A 145 -12.63 -1.11 10.04
CA GLN A 145 -12.65 -1.00 8.58
C GLN A 145 -13.65 -1.98 7.94
N GLY A 146 -13.83 -3.17 8.50
CA GLY A 146 -14.88 -4.10 8.07
C GLY A 146 -16.29 -3.53 8.24
N ILE A 147 -16.57 -2.91 9.38
CA ILE A 147 -17.84 -2.19 9.63
C ILE A 147 -18.01 -1.04 8.63
N GLY A 148 -16.98 -0.21 8.47
CA GLY A 148 -16.99 0.91 7.50
C GLY A 148 -17.21 0.45 6.06
N LEU A 149 -16.61 -0.67 5.66
CA LEU A 149 -16.81 -1.28 4.35
C LEU A 149 -18.24 -1.81 4.18
N GLY A 150 -18.80 -2.44 5.21
CA GLY A 150 -20.20 -2.88 5.21
C GLY A 150 -21.17 -1.71 5.00
N VAL A 151 -20.99 -0.61 5.73
CA VAL A 151 -21.80 0.61 5.55
C VAL A 151 -21.57 1.23 4.16
N PHE A 152 -20.34 1.26 3.67
CA PHE A 152 -20.03 1.74 2.32
C PHE A 152 -20.80 0.95 1.25
N LEU A 153 -20.77 -0.40 1.34
CA LEU A 153 -21.48 -1.28 0.41
C LEU A 153 -23.00 -1.13 0.51
N LEU A 154 -23.55 -0.99 1.71
CA LEU A 154 -24.99 -0.77 1.89
C LEU A 154 -25.45 0.60 1.35
N ALA A 155 -24.68 1.67 1.59
CA ALA A 155 -24.97 3.00 1.05
C ALA A 155 -24.88 3.00 -0.49
N LEU A 156 -23.92 2.26 -1.03
CA LEU A 156 -23.74 2.09 -2.46
C LEU A 156 -24.89 1.28 -3.10
N LEU A 157 -25.32 0.19 -2.45
CA LEU A 157 -26.49 -0.60 -2.85
C LEU A 157 -27.75 0.26 -2.87
N ASN A 158 -27.96 1.07 -1.83
CA ASN A 158 -29.09 1.97 -1.73
C ASN A 158 -29.07 3.04 -2.84
N LEU A 159 -27.91 3.61 -3.15
CA LEU A 159 -27.74 4.54 -4.27
C LEU A 159 -28.07 3.88 -5.62
N THR A 160 -27.64 2.63 -5.85
CA THR A 160 -28.00 1.90 -7.07
C THR A 160 -29.45 1.51 -7.15
N GLY A 161 -30.14 1.35 -6.01
CA GLY A 161 -31.57 1.08 -5.97
C GLY A 161 -32.40 2.12 -6.73
N TYR A 162 -31.95 3.38 -6.72
CA TYR A 162 -32.59 4.47 -7.45
C TYR A 162 -32.59 4.29 -8.98
N LEU A 163 -31.65 3.52 -9.54
CA LEU A 163 -31.67 3.15 -10.96
C LEU A 163 -32.86 2.25 -11.32
N PHE A 164 -33.36 1.50 -10.34
CA PHE A 164 -34.44 0.53 -10.49
C PHE A 164 -35.72 0.94 -9.75
N ARG A 165 -35.88 2.24 -9.46
CA ARG A 165 -36.96 2.78 -8.62
C ARG A 165 -38.38 2.40 -9.06
N ASP A 166 -38.57 2.17 -10.37
CA ASP A 166 -39.86 1.87 -10.99
C ASP A 166 -40.17 0.36 -10.97
N THR A 167 -39.30 -0.45 -10.36
CA THR A 167 -39.44 -1.92 -10.27
C THR A 167 -39.81 -2.38 -8.85
N SER A 168 -40.39 -3.57 -8.74
CA SER A 168 -40.64 -4.23 -7.45
C SER A 168 -39.37 -4.52 -6.65
N LEU A 169 -38.20 -4.54 -7.30
CA LEU A 169 -36.90 -4.71 -6.63
C LEU A 169 -36.57 -3.53 -5.71
N PHE A 170 -36.98 -2.30 -6.05
CA PHE A 170 -36.83 -1.15 -5.16
C PHE A 170 -37.57 -1.35 -3.84
N ALA A 171 -38.68 -2.09 -3.88
CA ALA A 171 -39.43 -2.46 -2.70
C ALA A 171 -38.64 -3.46 -1.81
N LEU A 172 -37.75 -4.28 -2.34
CA LEU A 172 -37.03 -5.27 -1.53
C LEU A 172 -35.75 -4.70 -0.90
N LEU A 173 -35.32 -3.49 -1.30
CA LEU A 173 -34.06 -2.91 -0.84
C LEU A 173 -34.17 -2.29 0.57
N PRO A 174 -33.15 -2.51 1.44
CA PRO A 174 -33.07 -1.89 2.75
C PRO A 174 -32.84 -0.38 2.57
N GLY A 175 -33.85 0.43 2.90
CA GLY A 175 -33.77 1.89 2.74
C GLY A 175 -34.88 2.53 1.91
N ARG A 176 -36.02 1.86 1.67
CA ARG A 176 -37.22 2.51 1.10
C ARG A 176 -37.42 3.91 1.70
N GLY A 177 -37.41 4.94 0.85
CA GLY A 177 -37.63 6.33 1.26
C GLY A 177 -36.39 7.08 1.78
N THR A 178 -35.20 6.50 1.80
CA THR A 178 -33.96 7.23 2.16
C THR A 178 -33.46 8.05 0.99
N SER A 179 -33.31 9.37 1.17
CA SER A 179 -32.92 10.30 0.10
C SER A 179 -31.58 9.95 -0.58
N ILE A 180 -31.45 10.27 -1.88
CA ILE A 180 -30.17 10.21 -2.61
C ILE A 180 -29.08 11.01 -1.88
N LEU A 181 -29.42 12.18 -1.33
CA LEU A 181 -28.49 13.02 -0.57
C LEU A 181 -27.97 12.29 0.68
N THR A 182 -28.85 11.59 1.40
CA THR A 182 -28.48 10.75 2.54
C THR A 182 -27.52 9.64 2.12
N SER A 183 -27.83 8.91 1.05
CA SER A 183 -26.98 7.82 0.55
C SER A 183 -25.59 8.33 0.14
N LEU A 184 -25.51 9.47 -0.52
CA LEU A 184 -24.26 10.10 -0.90
C LEU A 184 -23.44 10.54 0.34
N GLN A 185 -24.10 11.15 1.33
CA GLN A 185 -23.48 11.53 2.61
C GLN A 185 -22.88 10.32 3.33
N VAL A 186 -23.68 9.27 3.52
CA VAL A 186 -23.23 8.05 4.22
C VAL A 186 -22.10 7.37 3.45
N LEU A 187 -22.16 7.32 2.12
CA LEU A 187 -21.10 6.77 1.26
C LEU A 187 -19.77 7.53 1.45
N LEU A 188 -19.81 8.87 1.43
CA LEU A 188 -18.63 9.72 1.63
C LEU A 188 -18.06 9.59 3.05
N LEU A 189 -18.93 9.57 4.07
CA LEU A 189 -18.51 9.39 5.46
C LEU A 189 -17.91 8.00 5.69
N ALA A 190 -18.47 6.94 5.10
CA ALA A 190 -17.92 5.60 5.15
C ALA A 190 -16.54 5.52 4.47
N ALA A 191 -16.38 6.16 3.31
CA ALA A 191 -15.06 6.31 2.68
C ALA A 191 -14.08 7.06 3.58
N GLY A 192 -14.52 8.10 4.28
CA GLY A 192 -13.74 8.81 5.28
C GLY A 192 -13.28 7.92 6.44
N VAL A 193 -14.18 7.10 7.01
CA VAL A 193 -13.82 6.12 8.05
C VAL A 193 -12.75 5.15 7.56
N LEU A 194 -12.88 4.62 6.34
CA LEU A 194 -11.89 3.72 5.74
C LEU A 194 -10.52 4.41 5.57
N LEU A 195 -10.51 5.67 5.16
CA LEU A 195 -9.30 6.45 4.90
C LEU A 195 -8.66 7.07 6.16
N LEU A 196 -9.25 6.90 7.35
CA LEU A 196 -8.74 7.48 8.60
C LEU A 196 -7.40 6.84 9.05
N ARG A 197 -7.22 5.54 8.79
CA ARG A 197 -5.99 4.77 9.06
C ARG A 197 -5.58 3.94 7.83
N PRO A 198 -5.14 4.59 6.74
CA PRO A 198 -4.95 3.93 5.46
C PRO A 198 -3.76 2.97 5.46
N GLY A 199 -2.74 3.22 6.28
CA GLY A 199 -1.56 2.34 6.42
C GLY A 199 -1.79 1.07 7.24
N SER A 200 -3.02 0.76 7.66
CA SER A 200 -3.30 -0.37 8.55
C SER A 200 -4.56 -1.13 8.12
N GLY A 201 -4.68 -2.38 8.60
CA GLY A 201 -5.84 -3.23 8.36
C GLY A 201 -6.07 -3.60 6.89
N LEU A 202 -7.34 -3.64 6.48
CA LEU A 202 -7.79 -3.87 5.10
C LEU A 202 -7.28 -2.80 4.14
N MET A 203 -7.27 -1.54 4.59
CA MET A 203 -6.94 -0.41 3.72
C MET A 203 -5.45 -0.35 3.36
N ALA A 204 -4.56 -0.95 4.15
CA ALA A 204 -3.14 -1.08 3.81
C ALA A 204 -2.93 -1.78 2.45
N ALA A 205 -3.73 -2.80 2.16
CA ALA A 205 -3.70 -3.52 0.89
C ALA A 205 -4.27 -2.68 -0.27
N MET A 206 -5.14 -1.70 0.01
CA MET A 206 -5.82 -0.90 -1.01
C MET A 206 -5.16 0.44 -1.30
N THR A 207 -4.53 1.09 -0.32
CA THR A 207 -3.97 2.45 -0.48
C THR A 207 -2.49 2.45 -0.87
N GLY A 208 -1.83 1.30 -0.85
CA GLY A 208 -0.43 1.16 -1.25
C GLY A 208 -0.19 1.48 -2.74
N ARG A 209 1.08 1.77 -3.06
CA ARG A 209 1.58 1.90 -4.45
C ARG A 209 2.03 0.60 -5.07
N SER A 210 1.95 -0.50 -4.32
CA SER A 210 2.31 -1.82 -4.82
C SER A 210 1.48 -2.19 -6.05
N PRO A 211 2.04 -3.00 -6.96
CA PRO A 211 1.27 -3.59 -8.06
C PRO A 211 -0.01 -4.29 -7.58
N SER A 212 0.07 -4.99 -6.44
CA SER A 212 -1.07 -5.66 -5.82
C SER A 212 -2.19 -4.69 -5.41
N ALA A 213 -1.84 -3.54 -4.83
CA ALA A 213 -2.82 -2.51 -4.45
C ALA A 213 -3.49 -1.86 -5.67
N ARG A 214 -2.73 -1.62 -6.76
CA ARG A 214 -3.30 -1.14 -8.03
C ARG A 214 -4.28 -2.13 -8.64
N ILE A 215 -3.93 -3.41 -8.65
CA ILE A 215 -4.78 -4.50 -9.14
C ILE A 215 -6.05 -4.59 -8.30
N ALA A 216 -5.91 -4.63 -6.97
CA ALA A 216 -7.04 -4.71 -6.05
C ALA A 216 -8.05 -3.57 -6.24
N ARG A 217 -7.59 -2.32 -6.34
CA ARG A 217 -8.48 -1.16 -6.59
C ARG A 217 -9.24 -1.28 -7.90
N ARG A 218 -8.56 -1.65 -8.99
CA ARG A 218 -9.21 -1.78 -10.30
C ARG A 218 -10.21 -2.93 -10.32
N LEU A 219 -9.86 -4.08 -9.74
CA LEU A 219 -10.73 -5.24 -9.63
C LEU A 219 -12.00 -4.92 -8.83
N LEU A 220 -11.87 -4.26 -7.68
CA LEU A 220 -13.01 -3.87 -6.84
C LEU A 220 -13.93 -2.87 -7.55
N VAL A 221 -13.37 -1.84 -8.19
CA VAL A 221 -14.16 -0.89 -8.97
C VAL A 221 -14.90 -1.60 -10.10
N SER A 222 -14.24 -2.49 -10.84
CA SER A 222 -14.91 -3.25 -11.90
C SER A 222 -15.94 -4.24 -11.39
N ALA A 223 -15.70 -4.91 -10.25
CA ALA A 223 -16.60 -5.89 -9.67
C ALA A 223 -17.96 -5.28 -9.30
N PHE A 224 -17.99 -3.99 -9.01
CA PHE A 224 -19.22 -3.26 -8.76
C PHE A 224 -19.78 -2.56 -10.02
N LEU A 225 -18.93 -1.82 -10.75
CA LEU A 225 -19.36 -1.01 -11.88
C LEU A 225 -19.91 -1.87 -13.03
N VAL A 226 -19.30 -3.03 -13.29
CA VAL A 226 -19.71 -3.91 -14.40
C VAL A 226 -21.12 -4.46 -14.20
N PRO A 227 -21.47 -5.08 -13.05
CA PRO A 227 -22.85 -5.51 -12.81
C PRO A 227 -23.85 -4.36 -12.88
N VAL A 228 -23.55 -3.21 -12.27
CA VAL A 228 -24.51 -2.09 -12.25
C VAL A 228 -24.75 -1.54 -13.65
N ALA A 229 -23.68 -1.29 -14.41
CA ALA A 229 -23.78 -0.78 -15.78
C ALA A 229 -24.47 -1.78 -16.71
N THR A 230 -24.13 -3.07 -16.60
CA THR A 230 -24.76 -4.14 -17.38
C THR A 230 -26.25 -4.27 -17.06
N GLY A 231 -26.60 -4.25 -15.78
CA GLY A 231 -27.99 -4.33 -15.32
C GLY A 231 -28.81 -3.15 -15.82
N ALA A 232 -28.29 -1.93 -15.70
CA ALA A 232 -28.95 -0.73 -16.20
C ALA A 232 -29.11 -0.76 -17.73
N ALA A 233 -28.07 -1.17 -18.48
CA ALA A 233 -28.13 -1.24 -19.93
C ALA A 233 -29.16 -2.27 -20.43
N LEU A 234 -29.15 -3.48 -19.85
CA LEU A 234 -30.11 -4.53 -20.22
C LEU A 234 -31.54 -4.15 -19.83
N PHE A 235 -31.73 -3.54 -18.66
CA PHE A 235 -33.05 -3.04 -18.25
C PHE A 235 -33.58 -1.96 -19.20
N ALA A 236 -32.74 -1.00 -19.59
CA ALA A 236 -33.11 0.01 -20.58
C ALA A 236 -33.42 -0.62 -21.95
N SER A 237 -32.67 -1.65 -22.35
CA SER A 237 -32.88 -2.35 -23.62
C SER A 237 -34.20 -3.14 -23.64
N ALA A 238 -34.56 -3.76 -22.51
CA ALA A 238 -35.85 -4.43 -22.34
C ALA A 238 -37.03 -3.45 -22.38
N GLN A 239 -36.89 -2.27 -21.77
CA GLN A 239 -37.90 -1.20 -21.87
C GLN A 239 -38.07 -0.67 -23.30
N ALA A 240 -37.01 -0.69 -24.11
CA ALA A 240 -37.06 -0.31 -25.52
C ALA A 240 -37.62 -1.43 -26.43
N GLY A 241 -38.00 -2.59 -25.87
CA GLY A 241 -38.53 -3.72 -26.63
C GLY A 241 -37.48 -4.53 -27.41
N LEU A 242 -36.19 -4.34 -27.14
CA LEU A 242 -35.10 -5.08 -27.80
C LEU A 242 -34.95 -6.52 -27.28
N PHE A 243 -35.37 -6.78 -26.04
CA PHE A 243 -35.28 -8.09 -25.39
C PHE A 243 -36.53 -8.38 -24.57
N ASP A 244 -36.98 -9.64 -24.58
CA ASP A 244 -38.05 -10.10 -23.69
C ASP A 244 -37.58 -10.15 -22.23
N MET A 245 -38.48 -9.86 -21.29
CA MET A 245 -38.17 -9.88 -19.85
C MET A 245 -37.55 -11.19 -19.33
N PRO A 246 -38.02 -12.40 -19.74
CA PRO A 246 -37.39 -13.65 -19.32
C PRO A 246 -35.94 -13.80 -19.76
N SER A 247 -35.54 -13.13 -20.85
CA SER A 247 -34.19 -13.18 -21.43
C SER A 247 -33.21 -12.25 -20.73
N VAL A 248 -33.68 -11.22 -20.02
CA VAL A 248 -32.83 -10.21 -19.35
C VAL A 248 -31.93 -10.83 -18.28
N LEU A 249 -32.48 -11.66 -17.40
CA LEU A 249 -31.75 -12.27 -16.30
C LEU A 249 -30.62 -13.22 -16.75
N PRO A 250 -30.85 -14.20 -17.66
CA PRO A 250 -29.77 -15.06 -18.14
C PRO A 250 -28.72 -14.28 -18.95
N LEU A 251 -29.12 -13.29 -19.76
CA LEU A 251 -28.17 -12.42 -20.48
C LEU A 251 -27.30 -11.60 -19.51
N PHE A 252 -27.91 -11.05 -18.46
CA PHE A 252 -27.19 -10.35 -17.39
C PHE A 252 -26.17 -11.26 -16.73
N ALA A 253 -26.59 -12.46 -16.31
CA ALA A 253 -25.71 -13.42 -15.64
C ALA A 253 -24.51 -13.80 -16.53
N TRP A 254 -24.75 -14.13 -17.80
CA TRP A 254 -23.69 -14.46 -18.75
C TRP A 254 -22.75 -13.29 -19.02
N LEU A 255 -23.29 -12.09 -19.26
CA LEU A 255 -22.47 -10.93 -19.60
C LEU A 255 -21.59 -10.50 -18.41
N VAL A 256 -22.14 -10.54 -17.19
CA VAL A 256 -21.37 -10.29 -15.97
C VAL A 256 -20.28 -11.35 -15.79
N VAL A 257 -20.58 -12.64 -15.96
CA VAL A 257 -19.59 -13.72 -15.86
C VAL A 257 -18.46 -13.53 -16.87
N VAL A 258 -18.78 -13.31 -18.15
CA VAL A 258 -17.77 -13.13 -19.21
C VAL A 258 -16.91 -11.90 -18.95
N LEU A 259 -17.51 -10.77 -18.58
CA LEU A 259 -16.76 -9.55 -18.28
C LEU A 259 -15.87 -9.71 -17.05
N LEU A 260 -16.38 -10.29 -15.96
CA LEU A 260 -15.59 -10.52 -14.75
C LEU A 260 -14.45 -11.51 -14.99
N LEU A 261 -14.69 -12.62 -15.71
CA LEU A 261 -13.64 -13.58 -16.06
C LEU A 261 -12.56 -12.94 -16.93
N THR A 262 -12.95 -12.12 -17.92
CA THR A 262 -12.00 -11.38 -18.77
C THR A 262 -11.14 -10.43 -17.94
N ILE A 263 -11.74 -9.74 -16.97
CA ILE A 263 -11.04 -8.82 -16.07
C ILE A 263 -10.10 -9.58 -15.13
N ILE A 264 -10.58 -10.66 -14.50
CA ILE A 264 -9.79 -11.51 -13.61
C ILE A 264 -8.60 -12.11 -14.38
N TRP A 265 -8.83 -12.63 -15.59
CA TRP A 265 -7.79 -13.20 -16.44
C TRP A 265 -6.73 -12.18 -16.84
N ARG A 266 -7.14 -10.97 -17.27
CA ARG A 266 -6.23 -9.86 -17.56
C ARG A 266 -5.38 -9.50 -16.35
N PHE A 267 -5.94 -9.48 -15.15
CA PHE A 267 -5.19 -9.22 -13.93
C PHE A 267 -4.25 -10.36 -13.56
N ALA A 268 -4.65 -11.63 -13.74
CA ALA A 268 -3.79 -12.78 -13.51
C ALA A 268 -2.54 -12.75 -14.42
N LEU A 269 -2.71 -12.41 -15.69
CA LEU A 269 -1.60 -12.24 -16.64
C LEU A 269 -0.68 -11.08 -16.24
N GLN A 270 -1.24 -9.94 -15.83
CA GLN A 270 -0.44 -8.82 -15.34
C GLN A 270 0.35 -9.19 -14.08
N LEU A 271 -0.27 -9.90 -13.13
CA LEU A 271 0.40 -10.34 -11.91
C LEU A 271 1.57 -11.28 -12.23
N ARG A 272 1.38 -12.25 -13.15
CA ARG A 272 2.44 -13.16 -13.61
C ARG A 272 3.66 -12.41 -14.14
N THR A 273 3.47 -11.38 -14.95
CA THR A 273 4.61 -10.60 -15.49
C THR A 273 5.41 -9.89 -14.39
N VAL A 274 4.72 -9.35 -13.38
CA VAL A 274 5.35 -8.68 -12.24
C VAL A 274 6.14 -9.68 -11.39
N ASP A 275 5.60 -10.88 -11.17
CA ASP A 275 6.27 -11.90 -10.37
C ASP A 275 7.49 -12.50 -11.08
N LEU A 276 7.41 -12.71 -12.40
CA LEU A 276 8.56 -13.13 -13.20
C LEU A 276 9.68 -12.08 -13.20
N ALA A 277 9.35 -10.80 -13.40
CA ALA A 277 10.34 -9.72 -13.34
C ALA A 277 11.02 -9.64 -11.97
N ARG A 278 10.26 -9.83 -10.88
CA ARG A 278 10.81 -9.89 -9.51
C ARG A 278 11.71 -11.10 -9.29
N ALA A 279 11.35 -12.27 -9.84
CA ALA A 279 12.17 -13.47 -9.74
C ALA A 279 13.50 -13.30 -10.49
N ALA A 280 13.47 -12.75 -11.71
CA ALA A 280 14.66 -12.47 -12.49
C ALA A 280 15.61 -11.48 -11.77
N ALA A 281 15.07 -10.36 -11.26
CA ALA A 281 15.88 -9.38 -10.52
C ALA A 281 16.51 -9.96 -9.24
N ARG A 282 15.82 -10.89 -8.55
CA ARG A 282 16.38 -11.60 -7.39
C ARG A 282 17.50 -12.55 -7.79
N ALA A 283 17.34 -13.29 -8.87
CA ALA A 283 18.37 -14.19 -9.38
C ALA A 283 19.63 -13.44 -9.81
N GLU A 284 19.47 -12.30 -10.50
CA GLU A 284 20.58 -11.42 -10.89
C GLU A 284 21.33 -10.87 -9.67
N LEU A 285 20.59 -10.40 -8.65
CA LEU A 285 21.19 -9.94 -7.40
C LEU A 285 21.94 -11.06 -6.68
N GLN A 286 21.38 -12.27 -6.63
CA GLN A 286 22.04 -13.43 -6.03
C GLN A 286 23.32 -13.80 -6.77
N ALA A 287 23.27 -13.86 -8.10
CA ALA A 287 24.45 -14.14 -8.93
C ALA A 287 25.55 -13.08 -8.74
N ALA A 288 25.19 -11.79 -8.67
CA ALA A 288 26.13 -10.71 -8.41
C ALA A 288 26.77 -10.83 -7.01
N LEU A 289 25.97 -11.19 -5.99
CA LEU A 289 26.48 -11.43 -4.63
C LEU A 289 27.42 -12.64 -4.56
N GLU A 290 27.11 -13.71 -5.28
CA GLU A 290 27.96 -14.90 -5.37
C GLU A 290 29.27 -14.61 -6.09
N ALA A 291 29.24 -13.88 -7.21
CA ALA A 291 30.44 -13.46 -7.92
C ALA A 291 31.34 -12.57 -7.05
N LEU A 292 30.74 -11.63 -6.31
CA LEU A 292 31.48 -10.78 -5.38
C LEU A 292 32.12 -11.58 -4.25
N ARG A 293 31.40 -12.55 -3.67
CA ARG A 293 31.94 -13.46 -2.65
C ARG A 293 33.10 -14.29 -3.19
N ALA A 294 32.96 -14.84 -4.40
CA ALA A 294 34.03 -15.61 -5.02
C ALA A 294 35.29 -14.78 -5.29
N GLU A 295 35.14 -13.49 -5.65
CA GLU A 295 36.29 -12.57 -5.80
C GLU A 295 36.96 -12.28 -4.45
N HIS A 296 36.15 -12.06 -3.42
CA HIS A 296 36.62 -11.86 -2.05
C HIS A 296 37.40 -13.08 -1.54
N ASP A 297 36.84 -14.29 -1.68
CA ASP A 297 37.49 -15.53 -1.24
C ASP A 297 38.82 -15.78 -1.98
N ARG A 298 38.88 -15.47 -3.29
CA ARG A 298 40.13 -15.55 -4.06
C ARG A 298 41.19 -14.57 -3.55
N LYS A 299 40.79 -13.35 -3.20
CA LYS A 299 41.67 -12.36 -2.59
C LYS A 299 42.18 -12.83 -1.22
N ASP A 300 41.30 -13.38 -0.39
CA ASP A 300 41.68 -13.87 0.94
C ASP A 300 42.69 -15.02 0.83
N ILE A 301 42.45 -15.97 -0.07
CA ILE A 301 43.40 -17.05 -0.38
C ILE A 301 44.73 -16.47 -0.88
N PHE A 302 44.69 -15.54 -1.84
CA PHE A 302 45.87 -14.91 -2.40
C PHE A 302 46.71 -14.18 -1.33
N LEU A 303 46.07 -13.39 -0.46
CA LEU A 303 46.74 -12.68 0.63
C LEU A 303 47.33 -13.66 1.66
N ALA A 304 46.62 -14.74 1.98
CA ALA A 304 47.12 -15.77 2.89
C ALA A 304 48.35 -16.49 2.32
N THR A 305 48.31 -16.87 1.04
CA THR A 305 49.45 -17.47 0.33
C THR A 305 50.63 -16.50 0.26
N LEU A 306 50.40 -15.25 -0.14
CA LEU A 306 51.45 -14.22 -0.20
C LEU A 306 52.13 -14.01 1.16
N ALA A 307 51.34 -13.99 2.25
CA ALA A 307 51.89 -13.88 3.60
C ALA A 307 52.78 -15.07 3.98
N HIS A 308 52.43 -16.29 3.56
CA HIS A 308 53.25 -17.48 3.80
C HIS A 308 54.54 -17.46 2.97
N GLU A 309 54.44 -17.16 1.67
CA GLU A 309 55.59 -17.09 0.78
C GLU A 309 56.58 -15.99 1.17
N LEU A 310 56.11 -14.87 1.74
CA LEU A 310 56.98 -13.83 2.30
C LEU A 310 57.60 -14.24 3.64
N ARG A 311 56.86 -14.95 4.51
CA ARG A 311 57.37 -15.35 5.84
C ARG A 311 58.50 -16.38 5.74
N ASN A 312 58.43 -17.28 4.76
CA ASN A 312 59.42 -18.34 4.53
C ASN A 312 60.87 -17.81 4.38
N PRO A 313 61.16 -16.84 3.50
CA PRO A 313 62.51 -16.25 3.37
C PRO A 313 62.85 -15.27 4.51
N LEU A 314 61.86 -14.63 5.15
CA LEU A 314 62.06 -13.72 6.29
C LEU A 314 62.52 -14.44 7.57
N ALA A 315 62.10 -15.69 7.78
CA ALA A 315 62.48 -16.45 8.98
C ALA A 315 64.01 -16.74 9.06
N PRO A 316 64.66 -17.27 8.00
CA PRO A 316 66.13 -17.42 7.98
C PRO A 316 66.88 -16.10 8.08
N VAL A 317 66.37 -15.02 7.46
CA VAL A 317 66.98 -13.67 7.55
C VAL A 317 66.99 -13.19 9.00
N SER A 318 65.85 -13.30 9.68
CA SER A 318 65.73 -12.89 11.08
C SER A 318 66.62 -13.73 11.99
N ALA A 319 66.64 -15.05 11.82
CA ALA A 319 67.48 -15.95 12.59
C ALA A 319 68.99 -15.68 12.37
N ALA A 320 69.42 -15.48 11.13
CA ALA A 320 70.80 -15.15 10.81
C ALA A 320 71.23 -13.79 11.38
N ALA A 321 70.34 -12.78 11.31
CA ALA A 321 70.57 -11.47 11.91
C ALA A 321 70.66 -11.53 13.44
N ASP A 322 69.82 -12.34 14.09
CA ASP A 322 69.88 -12.54 15.54
C ASP A 322 71.18 -13.20 16.00
N VAL A 323 71.66 -14.22 15.28
CA VAL A 323 72.95 -14.88 15.56
C VAL A 323 74.11 -13.89 15.41
N LEU A 324 74.09 -13.04 14.38
CA LEU A 324 75.09 -11.99 14.20
C LEU A 324 75.05 -10.97 15.34
N ARG A 325 73.85 -10.55 15.77
CA ARG A 325 73.65 -9.54 16.83
C ARG A 325 74.07 -10.04 18.21
N LEU A 326 73.82 -11.32 18.52
CA LEU A 326 74.18 -11.93 19.81
C LEU A 326 75.65 -12.35 19.89
N GLY A 327 76.45 -12.11 18.84
CA GLY A 327 77.87 -12.48 18.80
C GLY A 327 78.12 -13.98 18.63
N GLY A 328 77.13 -14.75 18.18
CA GLY A 328 77.22 -16.20 18.00
C GLY A 328 78.11 -16.65 16.83
N ALA A 329 78.52 -15.73 15.96
CA ALA A 329 79.42 -15.97 14.83
C ALA A 329 80.88 -15.62 15.21
N ALA A 330 81.60 -16.61 15.75
CA ALA A 330 82.94 -16.43 16.29
C ALA A 330 84.01 -16.17 15.21
N SER A 331 83.90 -16.80 14.04
CA SER A 331 84.87 -16.64 12.94
C SER A 331 84.41 -15.62 11.89
N VAL A 332 85.36 -15.11 11.10
CA VAL A 332 85.07 -14.29 9.91
C VAL A 332 84.27 -15.11 8.88
N GLU A 333 84.54 -16.40 8.78
CA GLU A 333 83.87 -17.34 7.88
C GLU A 333 82.38 -17.52 8.23
N ASP A 334 82.06 -17.63 9.53
CA ASP A 334 80.66 -17.75 10.01
C ASP A 334 79.86 -16.49 9.72
N ARG A 335 80.45 -15.30 9.92
CA ARG A 335 79.83 -14.02 9.58
C ARG A 335 79.56 -13.90 8.09
N ARG A 336 80.51 -14.33 7.26
CA ARG A 336 80.40 -14.31 5.80
C ARG A 336 79.32 -15.28 5.32
N ARG A 337 79.22 -16.47 5.93
CA ARG A 337 78.18 -17.46 5.64
C ARG A 337 76.78 -16.95 6.00
N LEU A 338 76.59 -16.36 7.18
CA LEU A 338 75.31 -15.76 7.60
C LEU A 338 74.94 -14.55 6.72
N GLY A 339 75.92 -13.73 6.33
CA GLY A 339 75.73 -12.63 5.37
C GLY A 339 75.26 -13.13 4.00
N ASN A 340 75.81 -14.23 3.50
CA ASN A 340 75.35 -14.85 2.25
C ASN A 340 73.92 -15.38 2.38
N VAL A 341 73.55 -16.03 3.50
CA VAL A 341 72.17 -16.48 3.73
C VAL A 341 71.19 -15.30 3.69
N ILE A 342 71.52 -14.19 4.37
CA ILE A 342 70.69 -12.98 4.33
C ILE A 342 70.58 -12.44 2.89
N GLY A 343 71.71 -12.30 2.19
CA GLY A 343 71.75 -11.78 0.81
C GLY A 343 70.91 -12.61 -0.15
N THR A 344 71.04 -13.94 -0.13
CA THR A 344 70.24 -14.85 -0.97
C THR A 344 68.76 -14.74 -0.66
N GLN A 345 68.35 -14.73 0.61
CA GLN A 345 66.93 -14.67 0.97
C GLN A 345 66.30 -13.31 0.68
N VAL A 346 67.06 -12.21 0.82
CA VAL A 346 66.62 -10.87 0.39
C VAL A 346 66.45 -10.83 -1.13
N GLY A 347 67.36 -11.44 -1.89
CA GLY A 347 67.20 -11.62 -3.34
C GLY A 347 65.90 -12.33 -3.70
N ASN A 348 65.62 -13.48 -3.07
CA ASN A 348 64.37 -14.22 -3.27
C ASN A 348 63.11 -13.39 -2.96
N ILE A 349 63.14 -12.51 -1.95
CA ILE A 349 62.02 -11.60 -1.64
C ILE A 349 61.85 -10.53 -2.72
N VAL A 350 62.95 -9.97 -3.23
CA VAL A 350 62.91 -8.98 -4.32
C VAL A 350 62.32 -9.61 -5.58
N ASP A 351 62.72 -10.82 -5.94
CA ASP A 351 62.18 -11.54 -7.09
C ASP A 351 60.67 -11.81 -6.91
N LEU A 352 60.24 -12.29 -5.73
CA LEU A 352 58.82 -12.50 -5.43
C LEU A 352 57.98 -11.21 -5.52
N VAL A 353 58.53 -10.07 -5.07
CA VAL A 353 57.85 -8.77 -5.17
C VAL A 353 57.81 -8.29 -6.62
N ASN A 354 58.86 -8.51 -7.40
CA ASN A 354 58.87 -8.20 -8.83
C ASN A 354 57.82 -9.03 -9.60
N ASP A 355 57.75 -10.33 -9.33
CA ASP A 355 56.73 -11.22 -9.90
C ASP A 355 55.31 -10.73 -9.58
N LEU A 356 55.08 -10.28 -8.33
CA LEU A 356 53.81 -9.70 -7.92
C LEU A 356 53.45 -8.41 -8.69
N LEU A 357 54.43 -7.52 -8.89
CA LEU A 357 54.26 -6.29 -9.67
C LEU A 357 53.97 -6.59 -11.15
N ASP A 358 54.56 -7.64 -11.70
CA ASP A 358 54.32 -8.06 -13.08
C ASP A 358 52.93 -8.68 -13.26
N VAL A 359 52.46 -9.49 -12.30
CA VAL A 359 51.06 -9.98 -12.28
C VAL A 359 50.06 -8.82 -12.25
N GLU A 360 50.35 -7.77 -11.49
CA GLU A 360 49.52 -6.57 -11.41
C GLU A 360 49.45 -5.81 -12.75
N ARG A 361 50.59 -5.65 -13.42
CA ARG A 361 50.70 -5.05 -14.76
C ARG A 361 49.96 -5.84 -15.82
N ILE A 362 50.05 -7.17 -15.78
CA ILE A 362 49.31 -8.09 -16.65
C ILE A 362 47.81 -7.94 -16.40
N THR A 363 47.38 -7.96 -15.14
CA THR A 363 45.95 -7.88 -14.76
C THR A 363 45.32 -6.54 -15.18
N ARG A 364 46.08 -5.44 -15.18
CA ARG A 364 45.64 -4.13 -15.69
C ARG A 364 45.79 -3.95 -17.20
N GLY A 365 46.28 -4.96 -17.93
CA GLY A 365 46.49 -4.90 -19.38
C GLY A 365 47.58 -3.91 -19.80
N ARG A 366 48.53 -3.58 -18.91
CA ARG A 366 49.59 -2.59 -19.17
C ARG A 366 50.92 -3.21 -19.58
N LEU A 367 50.97 -4.53 -19.76
CA LEU A 367 52.16 -5.22 -20.24
C LEU A 367 52.33 -4.95 -21.74
N ALA A 368 53.16 -3.98 -22.09
CA ALA A 368 53.58 -3.74 -23.46
C ALA A 368 54.68 -4.74 -23.82
N LEU A 369 54.39 -5.64 -24.77
CA LEU A 369 55.40 -6.56 -25.30
C LEU A 369 56.19 -5.84 -26.39
N ASP A 370 57.50 -5.70 -26.17
CA ASP A 370 58.41 -5.24 -27.20
C ASP A 370 58.70 -6.38 -28.18
N ARG A 371 58.14 -6.29 -29.38
CA ARG A 371 58.20 -7.36 -30.38
C ARG A 371 59.38 -7.13 -31.31
N GLN A 372 60.39 -7.97 -31.17
CA GLN A 372 61.57 -7.99 -32.03
C GLN A 372 61.91 -9.42 -32.49
N VAL A 373 62.61 -9.53 -33.62
CA VAL A 373 63.12 -10.82 -34.12
C VAL A 373 64.35 -11.17 -33.28
N LEU A 374 64.29 -12.30 -32.55
CA LEU A 374 65.35 -12.81 -31.69
C LEU A 374 65.85 -14.18 -32.20
N ASP A 375 67.16 -14.42 -32.13
CA ASP A 375 67.72 -15.76 -32.30
C ASP A 375 67.36 -16.59 -31.08
N ILE A 376 66.63 -17.69 -31.28
CA ILE A 376 66.12 -18.53 -30.18
C ILE A 376 67.24 -19.13 -29.32
N ARG A 377 68.48 -19.20 -29.84
CA ARG A 377 69.64 -19.71 -29.10
C ARG A 377 70.06 -18.80 -27.96
N GLU A 378 69.88 -17.48 -28.07
CA GLU A 378 70.23 -16.51 -27.02
C GLU A 378 69.42 -16.67 -25.73
N PRO A 379 68.07 -16.63 -25.74
CA PRO A 379 67.28 -16.78 -24.53
C PRO A 379 67.35 -18.20 -23.94
N ILE A 380 67.58 -19.23 -24.78
CA ILE A 380 67.79 -20.60 -24.29
C ILE A 380 69.12 -20.70 -23.55
N ALA A 381 70.20 -20.16 -24.10
CA ALA A 381 71.51 -20.18 -23.43
C ALA A 381 71.47 -19.40 -22.10
N GLY A 382 70.80 -18.24 -22.07
CA GLY A 382 70.65 -17.44 -20.85
C GLY A 382 69.73 -18.04 -19.78
N ALA A 383 68.93 -19.07 -20.09
CA ALA A 383 68.06 -19.76 -19.12
C ALA A 383 68.74 -20.96 -18.42
N PHE A 384 69.94 -21.36 -18.86
CA PHE A 384 70.71 -22.49 -18.32
C PHE A 384 71.89 -22.07 -17.41
N GLU A 385 72.13 -20.77 -17.24
CA GLU A 385 72.97 -20.20 -16.18
C GLU A 385 72.15 -19.94 -14.91
#